data_AF-A0A955N1K7-F1
#
_entry.id   AF-A0A955N1K7-F1
#
_cell.length_a   1.000
_cell.length_b   1.000
_cell.length_c   1.000
_cell.angle_alpha   90.00
_cell.angle_beta   90.00
_cell.angle_gamma   90.00
#
_symmetry.space_group_name_H-M   'P 1'
#
loop_
_entity.id
_entity.type
_entity.pdbx_description
1 polymer ?
#
loop_
_entity_poly.entity_id
_entity_poly.type
_entity_poly.pdbx_seq_one_letter_code
_entity_poly.pdbx_strand_id
1 'polypeptide(L)'
;MYKFKRQLAIIFLIAFIPSARAEIKSVKETMDGIVDRLYENLSEEELFSLTDEKIQSFITPEERKSLATQHVKFEVNVPVVVSVMHHKDQPVLPFWLKEAGFEKTDMTVVNDEDWVYEVWQKKFEPGPVNLGINGFDKHRQHYFVTVGALNEGDDLEITNIFPSQFSTEWMHEGAFVYHDWDSLLLKEVPRELFGHRLLTTIRGRAREAHLIGGFRKTRYPS
;
A
#
# COMPACT_ATOMS: atom_id res chain seq x y z
N MET A 1 -61.01 19.47 44.63
CA MET A 1 -59.98 18.45 44.93
C MET A 1 -59.37 17.98 43.62
N TYR A 2 -58.27 18.58 43.17
CA TYR A 2 -57.50 18.14 41.98
C TYR A 2 -56.02 18.41 42.25
N LYS A 3 -55.22 17.33 42.43
CA LYS A 3 -53.76 17.39 42.63
C LYS A 3 -53.09 17.31 41.26
N PHE A 4 -52.47 18.41 40.81
CA PHE A 4 -51.62 18.42 39.62
C PHE A 4 -50.21 17.93 40.01
N LYS A 5 -49.83 16.72 39.59
CA LYS A 5 -48.46 16.20 39.71
C LYS A 5 -47.59 16.86 38.64
N ARG A 6 -46.59 17.65 39.03
CA ARG A 6 -45.50 18.09 38.14
C ARG A 6 -44.54 16.93 37.95
N GLN A 7 -44.45 16.40 36.73
CA GLN A 7 -43.37 15.50 36.34
C GLN A 7 -42.17 16.36 35.94
N LEU A 8 -41.03 16.16 36.60
CA LEU A 8 -39.74 16.71 36.20
C LEU A 8 -39.23 15.88 35.03
N ALA A 9 -39.13 16.47 33.84
CA ALA A 9 -38.44 15.86 32.71
C ALA A 9 -36.93 16.16 32.84
N ILE A 10 -36.13 15.13 33.07
CA ILE A 10 -34.66 15.22 33.04
C ILE A 10 -34.23 15.09 31.57
N ILE A 11 -33.75 16.18 30.99
CA ILE A 11 -33.15 16.19 29.65
C ILE A 11 -31.69 15.75 29.79
N PHE A 12 -31.36 14.55 29.31
CA PHE A 12 -29.98 14.10 29.15
C PHE A 12 -29.38 14.79 27.91
N LEU A 13 -28.51 15.77 28.14
CA LEU A 13 -27.71 16.40 27.10
C LEU A 13 -26.52 15.47 26.79
N ILE A 14 -26.62 14.67 25.73
CA ILE A 14 -25.49 13.87 25.23
C ILE A 14 -24.53 14.84 24.53
N ALA A 15 -23.42 15.17 25.19
CA ALA A 15 -22.32 15.91 24.59
C ALA A 15 -21.61 15.02 23.56
N PHE A 16 -21.81 15.32 22.28
CA PHE A 16 -21.05 14.73 21.19
C PHE A 16 -19.66 15.36 21.21
N ILE A 17 -18.67 14.69 21.80
CA ILE A 17 -17.26 15.08 21.69
C ILE A 17 -16.81 14.66 20.28
N PRO A 18 -16.44 15.59 19.38
CA PRO A 18 -15.85 15.22 18.12
C PRO A 18 -14.49 14.57 18.42
N SER A 19 -14.40 13.27 18.18
CA SER A 19 -13.12 12.56 18.20
C SER A 19 -12.25 13.16 17.09
N ALA A 20 -11.25 13.96 17.48
CA ALA A 20 -10.22 14.40 16.56
C ALA A 20 -9.53 13.13 16.04
N ARG A 21 -9.83 12.74 14.80
CA ARG A 21 -9.23 11.57 14.18
C ARG A 21 -7.75 11.88 14.03
N ALA A 22 -6.91 11.24 14.85
CA ALA A 22 -5.47 11.37 14.74
C ALA A 22 -5.04 11.08 13.29
N GLU A 23 -4.27 11.99 12.72
CA GLU A 23 -3.74 11.86 11.36
C GLU A 23 -2.84 10.62 11.30
N ILE A 24 -3.03 9.79 10.26
CA ILE A 24 -2.19 8.61 10.06
C ILE A 24 -0.85 9.10 9.53
N LYS A 25 0.23 8.83 10.27
CA LYS A 25 1.60 9.19 9.89
C LYS A 25 1.96 8.67 8.51
N SER A 26 2.87 9.35 7.82
CA SER A 26 3.45 8.85 6.56
C SER A 26 4.27 7.56 6.78
N VAL A 27 4.54 6.82 5.70
CA VAL A 27 5.46 5.66 5.76
C VAL A 27 6.80 6.08 6.34
N LYS A 28 7.36 7.22 5.90
CA LYS A 28 8.65 7.71 6.40
C LYS A 28 8.64 7.93 7.91
N GLU A 29 7.69 8.72 8.42
CA GLU A 29 7.61 9.02 9.86
C GLU A 29 7.35 7.76 10.71
N THR A 30 6.59 6.81 10.16
CA THR A 30 6.40 5.49 10.78
C THR A 30 7.70 4.70 10.81
N MET A 31 8.45 4.66 9.71
CA MET A 31 9.73 3.96 9.64
C MET A 31 10.78 4.58 10.57
N ASP A 32 10.87 5.91 10.64
CA ASP A 32 11.78 6.61 11.55
C ASP A 32 11.55 6.15 13.01
N GLY A 33 10.28 6.13 13.45
CA GLY A 33 9.92 5.69 14.80
C GLY A 33 10.16 4.19 15.06
N ILE A 34 10.00 3.33 14.05
CA ILE A 34 10.33 1.90 14.17
C ILE A 34 11.84 1.72 14.32
N VAL A 35 12.63 2.41 13.49
CA VAL A 35 14.09 2.33 13.50
C VAL A 35 14.66 2.78 14.84
N ASP A 36 14.17 3.90 15.39
CA ASP A 36 14.58 4.38 16.71
C ASP A 36 14.35 3.31 17.79
N ARG A 37 13.15 2.70 17.82
CA ARG A 37 12.85 1.62 18.78
C ARG A 37 13.70 0.38 18.57
N LEU A 38 14.02 0.01 17.33
CA LEU A 38 14.91 -1.12 17.06
C LEU A 38 16.31 -0.83 17.64
N TYR A 39 16.85 0.36 17.45
CA TYR A 39 18.15 0.75 18.03
C TYR A 39 18.13 0.83 19.56
N GLU A 40 17.03 1.25 20.17
CA GLU A 40 16.90 1.32 21.63
C GLU A 40 16.82 -0.07 22.30
N ASN A 41 16.27 -1.06 21.60
CA ASN A 41 15.88 -2.34 22.22
C ASN A 41 16.65 -3.56 21.71
N LEU A 42 17.37 -3.46 20.61
CA LEU A 42 18.10 -4.59 20.01
C LEU A 42 19.61 -4.34 20.03
N SER A 43 20.36 -5.41 20.29
CA SER A 43 21.81 -5.43 20.08
C SER A 43 22.16 -5.36 18.59
N GLU A 44 23.41 -5.04 18.27
CA GLU A 44 23.90 -5.06 16.89
C GLU A 44 23.63 -6.43 16.22
N GLU A 45 23.89 -7.53 16.92
CA GLU A 45 23.69 -8.90 16.39
C GLU A 45 22.22 -9.17 16.05
N GLU A 46 21.30 -8.71 16.90
CA GLU A 46 19.86 -8.81 16.65
C GLU A 46 19.41 -7.93 15.49
N LEU A 47 19.97 -6.72 15.33
CA LEU A 47 19.70 -5.85 14.18
C LEU A 47 20.17 -6.47 12.85
N PHE A 48 21.30 -7.18 12.85
CA PHE A 48 21.80 -7.89 11.67
C PHE A 48 21.01 -9.16 11.32
N SER A 49 20.28 -9.72 12.28
CA SER A 49 19.51 -10.95 12.13
C SER A 49 17.99 -10.75 12.13
N LEU A 50 17.53 -9.52 11.86
CA LEU A 50 16.10 -9.19 11.79
C LEU A 50 15.35 -10.06 10.77
N THR A 51 14.17 -10.53 11.19
CA THR A 51 13.19 -11.23 10.35
C THR A 51 11.90 -10.42 10.26
N ASP A 52 11.01 -10.81 9.34
CA ASP A 52 9.69 -10.17 9.23
C ASP A 52 8.91 -10.31 10.53
N GLU A 53 8.89 -11.50 11.13
CA GLU A 53 8.19 -11.77 12.39
C GLU A 53 8.71 -10.90 13.53
N LYS A 54 10.03 -10.72 13.61
CA LYS A 54 10.64 -9.85 14.61
C LYS A 54 10.25 -8.40 14.38
N ILE A 55 10.30 -7.90 13.14
CA ILE A 55 9.88 -6.53 12.82
C ILE A 55 8.41 -6.31 13.17
N GLN A 56 7.52 -7.22 12.77
CA GLN A 56 6.09 -7.15 13.07
C GLN A 56 5.81 -7.09 14.58
N SER A 57 6.61 -7.75 15.41
CA SER A 57 6.48 -7.68 16.88
C SER A 57 6.82 -6.30 17.48
N PHE A 58 7.52 -5.44 16.74
CA PHE A 58 7.88 -4.07 17.13
C PHE A 58 6.93 -3.01 16.57
N ILE A 59 6.00 -3.40 15.68
CA ILE A 59 5.08 -2.49 15.00
C ILE A 59 3.79 -2.37 15.81
N THR A 60 3.43 -1.13 16.15
CA THR A 60 2.14 -0.85 16.80
C THR A 60 0.97 -0.96 15.81
N PRO A 61 -0.28 -1.16 16.28
CA PRO A 61 -1.44 -1.19 15.39
C PRO A 61 -1.58 0.05 14.49
N GLU A 62 -1.25 1.24 15.01
CA GLU A 62 -1.30 2.50 14.28
C GLU A 62 -0.25 2.56 13.16
N GLU A 63 0.98 2.13 13.45
CA GLU A 63 2.06 2.05 12.46
C GLU A 63 1.78 0.98 11.42
N ARG A 64 1.24 -0.16 11.83
CA ARG A 64 0.80 -1.22 10.92
C ARG A 64 -0.21 -0.70 9.93
N LYS A 65 -1.17 0.11 10.40
CA LYS A 65 -2.15 0.78 9.55
C LYS A 65 -1.50 1.80 8.61
N SER A 66 -0.53 2.58 9.08
CA SER A 66 0.25 3.48 8.22
C SER A 66 0.94 2.71 7.09
N LEU A 67 1.73 1.69 7.43
CA LEU A 67 2.46 0.85 6.48
C LEU A 67 1.55 0.09 5.51
N ALA A 68 0.30 -0.18 5.89
CA ALA A 68 -0.70 -0.83 5.05
C ALA A 68 -1.45 0.12 4.11
N THR A 69 -1.38 1.45 4.31
CA THR A 69 -2.29 2.39 3.62
C THR A 69 -1.65 3.66 3.08
N GLN A 70 -0.43 4.01 3.49
CA GLN A 70 0.18 5.31 3.18
C GLN A 70 1.23 5.24 2.06
N HIS A 71 1.37 4.10 1.37
CA HIS A 71 2.45 3.90 0.39
C HIS A 71 2.06 4.30 -1.02
N VAL A 72 0.88 3.87 -1.49
CA VAL A 72 0.28 4.32 -2.76
C VAL A 72 -1.16 4.71 -2.46
N LYS A 73 -1.55 5.92 -2.87
CA LYS A 73 -2.90 6.45 -2.64
C LYS A 73 -3.41 7.11 -3.89
N PHE A 74 -4.70 7.01 -4.15
CA PHE A 74 -5.39 7.69 -5.23
C PHE A 74 -6.90 7.67 -4.98
N GLU A 75 -7.65 8.44 -5.75
CA GLU A 75 -9.11 8.44 -5.73
C GLU A 75 -9.67 8.01 -7.08
N VAL A 76 -10.79 7.29 -7.05
CA VAL A 76 -11.54 6.85 -8.23
C VAL A 76 -12.97 7.37 -8.17
N ASN A 77 -13.53 7.76 -9.31
CA ASN A 77 -14.87 8.34 -9.41
C ASN A 77 -15.99 7.31 -9.63
N VAL A 78 -15.65 6.09 -10.08
CA VAL A 78 -16.57 4.98 -10.39
C VAL A 78 -16.17 3.71 -9.64
N PRO A 79 -17.04 2.69 -9.53
CA PRO A 79 -16.63 1.38 -9.03
C PRO A 79 -15.53 0.78 -9.92
N VAL A 80 -14.48 0.27 -9.30
CA VAL A 80 -13.29 -0.25 -10.02
C VAL A 80 -12.88 -1.62 -9.52
N VAL A 81 -12.14 -2.34 -10.37
CA VAL A 81 -11.23 -3.40 -9.95
C VAL A 81 -9.81 -2.83 -9.90
N VAL A 82 -9.15 -3.02 -8.76
CA VAL A 82 -7.73 -2.71 -8.59
C VAL A 82 -6.97 -4.02 -8.63
N SER A 83 -6.00 -4.10 -9.54
CA SER A 83 -5.09 -5.23 -9.69
C SER A 83 -3.70 -4.85 -9.18
N VAL A 84 -3.14 -5.65 -8.29
CA VAL A 84 -1.76 -5.54 -7.80
C VAL A 84 -0.93 -6.64 -8.46
N MET A 85 0.06 -6.23 -9.22
CA MET A 85 1.03 -7.11 -9.85
C MET A 85 2.19 -7.31 -8.88
N HIS A 86 2.16 -8.41 -8.14
CA HIS A 86 3.16 -8.77 -7.14
C HIS A 86 4.20 -9.71 -7.77
N HIS A 87 5.49 -9.39 -7.63
CA HIS A 87 6.53 -10.22 -8.23
C HIS A 87 6.59 -11.60 -7.57
N LYS A 88 6.50 -12.65 -8.39
CA LYS A 88 6.30 -14.04 -7.94
C LYS A 88 7.42 -14.54 -7.01
N ASP A 89 8.66 -14.09 -7.26
CA ASP A 89 9.83 -14.55 -6.52
C ASP A 89 10.11 -13.72 -5.25
N GLN A 90 9.22 -12.80 -4.88
CA GLN A 90 9.29 -12.18 -3.56
C GLN A 90 8.85 -13.21 -2.49
N PRO A 91 9.74 -13.58 -1.55
CA PRO A 91 9.51 -14.72 -0.66
C PRO A 91 8.41 -14.47 0.37
N VAL A 92 8.26 -13.22 0.82
CA VAL A 92 7.27 -12.81 1.81
C VAL A 92 6.29 -11.85 1.14
N LEU A 93 5.03 -12.24 1.10
CA LEU A 93 3.96 -11.37 0.60
C LEU A 93 3.85 -10.11 1.46
N PRO A 94 3.56 -8.93 0.87
CA PRO A 94 3.20 -7.76 1.64
C PRO A 94 2.04 -8.09 2.59
N PHE A 95 2.25 -7.93 3.90
CA PHE A 95 1.30 -8.37 4.94
C PHE A 95 -0.12 -7.81 4.73
N TRP A 96 -0.20 -6.58 4.20
CA TRP A 96 -1.46 -5.89 3.96
C TRP A 96 -2.26 -6.47 2.81
N LEU A 97 -1.66 -7.21 1.87
CA LEU A 97 -2.29 -7.58 0.60
C LEU A 97 -3.53 -8.44 0.83
N LYS A 98 -3.37 -9.58 1.51
CA LYS A 98 -4.49 -10.47 1.87
C LYS A 98 -5.44 -9.81 2.87
N GLU A 99 -4.90 -9.09 3.85
CA GLU A 99 -5.69 -8.47 4.91
C GLU A 99 -6.58 -7.33 4.41
N ALA A 100 -6.13 -6.63 3.38
CA ALA A 100 -6.92 -5.63 2.68
C ALA A 100 -8.03 -6.27 1.82
N GLY A 101 -8.05 -7.60 1.69
CA GLY A 101 -9.06 -8.35 0.93
C GLY A 101 -8.73 -8.49 -0.55
N PHE A 102 -7.45 -8.43 -0.94
CA PHE A 102 -7.05 -8.82 -2.29
C PHE A 102 -7.02 -10.34 -2.41
N GLU A 103 -7.58 -10.84 -3.51
CA GLU A 103 -7.62 -12.25 -3.84
C GLU A 103 -6.67 -12.53 -5.00
N LYS A 104 -5.91 -13.62 -4.89
CA LYS A 104 -5.01 -14.06 -5.96
C LYS A 104 -5.84 -14.61 -7.12
N THR A 105 -5.50 -14.22 -8.33
CA THR A 105 -6.10 -14.74 -9.56
C THR A 105 -5.18 -15.77 -10.24
N ASP A 106 -5.66 -16.40 -11.30
CA ASP A 106 -4.85 -17.28 -12.16
C ASP A 106 -4.02 -16.50 -13.21
N MET A 107 -4.15 -15.17 -13.25
CA MET A 107 -3.46 -14.32 -14.20
C MET A 107 -2.01 -14.03 -13.79
N THR A 108 -1.16 -13.87 -14.81
CA THR A 108 0.22 -13.42 -14.66
C THR A 108 0.55 -12.34 -15.68
N VAL A 109 1.43 -11.41 -15.30
CA VAL A 109 2.02 -10.41 -16.19
C VAL A 109 3.53 -10.64 -16.26
N VAL A 110 4.12 -10.52 -17.45
CA VAL A 110 5.55 -10.74 -17.68
C VAL A 110 6.15 -9.49 -18.31
N ASN A 111 7.36 -9.10 -17.89
CA ASN A 111 8.13 -8.04 -18.54
C ASN A 111 9.18 -8.58 -19.51
N ASP A 112 9.89 -7.70 -20.20
CA ASP A 112 10.98 -8.02 -21.13
C ASP A 112 12.25 -8.62 -20.50
N GLU A 113 12.39 -8.56 -19.17
CA GLU A 113 13.39 -9.29 -18.38
C GLU A 113 12.89 -10.66 -17.86
N ASP A 114 11.76 -11.14 -18.36
CA ASP A 114 11.10 -12.41 -17.98
C ASP A 114 10.73 -12.50 -16.48
N TRP A 115 10.58 -11.35 -15.80
CA TRP A 115 10.04 -11.30 -14.45
C TRP A 115 8.54 -11.56 -14.47
N VAL A 116 8.11 -12.51 -13.64
CA VAL A 116 6.72 -12.93 -13.58
C VAL A 116 6.04 -12.27 -12.38
N TYR A 117 4.94 -11.59 -12.65
CA TYR A 117 4.09 -10.97 -11.65
C TYR A 117 2.77 -11.73 -11.55
N GLU A 118 2.42 -12.14 -10.34
CA GLU A 118 1.12 -12.70 -10.02
C GLU A 118 0.12 -11.57 -9.80
N VAL A 119 -1.10 -11.73 -10.30
CA VAL A 119 -2.13 -10.69 -10.23
C VAL A 119 -3.07 -10.94 -9.06
N TRP A 120 -3.18 -9.95 -8.18
CA TRP A 120 -4.09 -9.94 -7.04
C TRP A 120 -5.15 -8.86 -7.23
N GLN A 121 -6.43 -9.17 -7.05
CA GLN A 121 -7.52 -8.24 -7.34
C GLN A 121 -8.42 -7.97 -6.15
N LYS A 122 -8.93 -6.74 -6.10
CA LYS A 122 -10.00 -6.34 -5.19
C LYS A 122 -10.88 -5.28 -5.86
N LYS A 123 -12.18 -5.35 -5.58
CA LYS A 123 -13.16 -4.34 -6.00
C LYS A 123 -13.23 -3.19 -5.00
N PHE A 124 -13.37 -1.98 -5.52
CA PHE A 124 -13.54 -0.76 -4.73
C PHE A 124 -14.75 0.02 -5.25
N GLU A 125 -15.52 0.58 -4.32
CA GLU A 125 -16.52 1.61 -4.61
C GLU A 125 -15.81 2.95 -4.91
N PRO A 126 -16.51 3.93 -5.51
CA PRO A 126 -15.99 5.28 -5.70
C PRO A 126 -15.41 5.86 -4.40
N GLY A 127 -14.25 6.51 -4.51
CA GLY A 127 -13.55 7.15 -3.40
C GLY A 127 -12.09 6.72 -3.27
N PRO A 128 -11.52 6.80 -2.05
CA PRO A 128 -10.09 6.62 -1.83
C PRO A 128 -9.67 5.15 -1.89
N VAL A 129 -8.60 4.90 -2.62
CA VAL A 129 -7.85 3.64 -2.64
C VAL A 129 -6.49 3.88 -1.98
N ASN A 130 -6.16 3.03 -1.01
CA ASN A 130 -4.95 3.14 -0.19
C ASN A 130 -4.27 1.77 -0.14
N LEU A 131 -2.98 1.72 -0.49
CA LEU A 131 -2.17 0.51 -0.56
C LEU A 131 -0.90 0.66 0.27
N GLY A 132 -0.35 -0.48 0.70
CA GLY A 132 0.76 -0.53 1.64
C GLY A 132 2.13 -0.71 1.01
N ILE A 133 3.15 -0.80 1.86
CA ILE A 133 4.56 -0.95 1.47
C ILE A 133 4.83 -2.24 0.70
N ASN A 134 5.95 -2.29 -0.04
CA ASN A 134 6.36 -3.50 -0.76
C ASN A 134 6.80 -4.65 0.17
N GLY A 135 7.23 -4.34 1.39
CA GLY A 135 7.77 -5.29 2.36
C GLY A 135 8.97 -4.72 3.10
N PHE A 136 9.49 -5.47 4.07
CA PHE A 136 10.65 -5.05 4.88
C PHE A 136 11.98 -5.59 4.36
N ASP A 137 11.96 -6.41 3.31
CA ASP A 137 13.14 -7.07 2.77
C ASP A 137 13.88 -6.22 1.71
N LYS A 138 14.93 -6.82 1.15
CA LYS A 138 15.69 -6.23 0.05
C LYS A 138 15.19 -6.71 -1.33
N HIS A 139 13.91 -7.06 -1.50
CA HIS A 139 13.37 -7.45 -2.79
C HIS A 139 13.35 -6.26 -3.77
N ARG A 140 13.87 -6.43 -4.99
CA ARG A 140 14.13 -5.30 -5.91
C ARG A 140 12.89 -4.87 -6.68
N GLN A 141 12.07 -5.83 -7.08
CA GLN A 141 10.89 -5.59 -7.88
C GLN A 141 9.81 -5.00 -6.99
N HIS A 142 9.39 -3.77 -7.31
CA HIS A 142 8.24 -3.18 -6.67
C HIS A 142 6.97 -3.75 -7.31
N TYR A 143 5.90 -3.93 -6.53
CA TYR A 143 4.60 -4.21 -7.13
C TYR A 143 4.14 -3.01 -7.98
N PHE A 144 3.31 -3.24 -8.99
CA PHE A 144 2.65 -2.14 -9.71
C PHE A 144 1.15 -2.39 -9.76
N VAL A 145 0.39 -1.37 -10.14
CA VAL A 145 -1.07 -1.37 -9.96
C VAL A 145 -1.75 -1.00 -11.25
N THR A 146 -2.84 -1.68 -11.56
CA THR A 146 -3.76 -1.25 -12.61
C THR A 146 -5.15 -1.08 -12.06
N VAL A 147 -5.91 -0.16 -12.66
CA VAL A 147 -7.28 0.17 -12.26
C VAL A 147 -8.16 0.09 -13.50
N GLY A 148 -9.16 -0.78 -13.45
CA GLY A 148 -10.18 -0.90 -14.49
C GLY A 148 -11.55 -0.52 -13.94
N ALA A 149 -12.35 0.19 -14.72
CA ALA A 149 -13.76 0.40 -14.37
C ALA A 149 -14.47 -0.96 -14.32
N LEU A 150 -15.36 -1.15 -13.33
CA LEU A 150 -16.07 -2.40 -13.16
C LEU A 150 -17.17 -2.58 -14.22
N ASN A 151 -17.79 -1.48 -14.65
CA ASN A 151 -18.86 -1.50 -15.65
C ASN A 151 -18.37 -0.97 -16.98
N GLU A 152 -18.85 -1.58 -18.06
CA GLU A 152 -18.56 -1.13 -19.41
C GLU A 152 -19.19 0.26 -19.65
N GLY A 153 -18.40 1.19 -20.21
CA GLY A 153 -18.84 2.55 -20.52
C GLY A 153 -18.69 3.58 -19.39
N ASP A 154 -18.29 3.17 -18.19
CA ASP A 154 -17.92 4.09 -17.11
C ASP A 154 -16.66 4.89 -17.50
N ASP A 155 -16.73 6.22 -17.34
CA ASP A 155 -15.60 7.11 -17.58
C ASP A 155 -14.73 7.20 -16.32
N LEU A 156 -13.69 6.37 -16.25
CA LEU A 156 -12.79 6.27 -15.11
C LEU A 156 -11.81 7.46 -15.04
N GLU A 157 -11.93 8.24 -13.97
CA GLU A 157 -10.97 9.23 -13.54
C GLU A 157 -10.18 8.74 -12.32
N ILE A 158 -8.85 8.90 -12.37
CA ILE A 158 -7.95 8.61 -11.25
C ILE A 158 -7.30 9.92 -10.84
N THR A 159 -7.55 10.36 -9.61
CA THR A 159 -7.09 11.65 -9.10
C THR A 159 -6.36 11.49 -7.76
N ASN A 160 -5.80 12.58 -7.24
CA ASN A 160 -5.12 12.61 -5.94
C ASN A 160 -4.04 11.53 -5.77
N ILE A 161 -3.32 11.23 -6.85
CA ILE A 161 -2.30 10.19 -6.89
C ILE A 161 -1.13 10.58 -5.99
N PHE A 162 -0.76 9.67 -5.09
CA PHE A 162 0.41 9.75 -4.24
C PHE A 162 1.27 8.50 -4.43
N PRO A 163 2.60 8.66 -4.65
CA PRO A 163 3.32 9.92 -4.83
C PRO A 163 2.88 10.69 -6.09
N SER A 164 2.98 12.02 -6.07
CA SER A 164 2.48 12.88 -7.16
C SER A 164 3.26 12.76 -8.48
N GLN A 165 4.42 12.08 -8.45
CA GLN A 165 5.22 11.77 -9.63
C GLN A 165 4.68 10.57 -10.42
N PHE A 166 3.75 9.81 -9.84
CA PHE A 166 3.13 8.69 -10.53
C PHE A 166 2.19 9.24 -11.60
N SER A 167 2.30 8.71 -12.81
CA SER A 167 1.34 8.96 -13.87
C SER A 167 0.61 7.69 -14.26
N THR A 168 -0.44 7.85 -15.05
CA THR A 168 -1.21 6.73 -15.57
C THR A 168 -0.91 6.50 -17.04
N GLU A 169 -0.61 5.27 -17.41
CA GLU A 169 -0.56 4.80 -18.80
C GLU A 169 -1.67 3.76 -19.04
N TRP A 170 -1.90 3.36 -20.29
CA TRP A 170 -2.76 2.23 -20.58
C TRP A 170 -2.01 0.91 -20.38
N MET A 171 -2.67 -0.06 -19.78
CA MET A 171 -2.14 -1.41 -19.64
C MET A 171 -2.23 -2.14 -20.98
N HIS A 172 -1.07 -2.39 -21.59
CA HIS A 172 -0.90 -3.17 -22.81
C HIS A 172 0.52 -3.73 -22.89
N GLU A 173 0.77 -4.64 -23.83
CA GLU A 173 2.12 -5.07 -24.19
C GLU A 173 2.92 -3.87 -24.72
N GLY A 174 4.14 -3.68 -24.22
CA GLY A 174 5.00 -2.53 -24.50
C GLY A 174 4.79 -1.33 -23.59
N ALA A 175 3.88 -1.38 -22.62
CA ALA A 175 3.70 -0.29 -21.65
C ALA A 175 4.85 -0.23 -20.63
N PHE A 176 5.14 0.97 -20.12
CA PHE A 176 6.21 1.21 -19.15
C PHE A 176 5.70 1.08 -17.72
N VAL A 177 6.32 0.22 -16.92
CA VAL A 177 6.00 0.11 -15.49
C VAL A 177 6.69 1.21 -14.67
N TYR A 178 7.92 1.54 -15.03
CA TYR A 178 8.77 2.46 -14.28
C TYR A 178 9.03 3.74 -15.09
N HIS A 179 8.90 4.90 -14.46
CA HIS A 179 9.23 6.16 -15.12
C HIS A 179 10.72 6.52 -15.07
N ASP A 180 11.47 5.92 -14.14
CA ASP A 180 12.91 6.12 -13.98
C ASP A 180 13.76 5.11 -14.77
N TRP A 181 13.12 4.28 -15.61
CA TRP A 181 13.78 3.21 -16.36
C TRP A 181 13.00 2.90 -17.66
N ASP A 182 13.65 3.07 -18.81
CA ASP A 182 13.04 2.99 -20.14
C ASP A 182 13.11 1.62 -20.82
N SER A 183 13.74 0.62 -20.21
CA SER A 183 13.91 -0.74 -20.76
C SER A 183 13.21 -1.86 -19.97
N LEU A 184 12.18 -1.56 -19.17
CA LEU A 184 11.40 -2.58 -18.44
C LEU A 184 9.95 -2.58 -18.92
N LEU A 185 9.76 -3.01 -20.17
CA LEU A 185 8.46 -3.02 -20.85
C LEU A 185 7.67 -4.29 -20.52
N LEU A 186 6.35 -4.17 -20.50
CA LEU A 186 5.48 -5.33 -20.40
C LEU A 186 5.54 -6.18 -21.68
N LYS A 187 5.79 -7.47 -21.54
CA LYS A 187 5.94 -8.42 -22.65
C LYS A 187 4.70 -9.29 -22.84
N GLU A 188 4.16 -9.81 -21.75
CA GLU A 188 2.96 -10.66 -21.77
C GLU A 188 1.94 -10.10 -20.79
N VAL A 189 0.78 -9.70 -21.31
CA VAL A 189 -0.29 -9.10 -20.52
C VAL A 189 -1.60 -9.87 -20.81
N PRO A 190 -2.33 -10.33 -19.78
CA PRO A 190 -3.66 -10.93 -19.94
C PRO A 190 -4.64 -9.94 -20.56
N ARG A 191 -5.49 -10.42 -21.47
CA ARG A 191 -6.47 -9.58 -22.18
C ARG A 191 -7.45 -8.90 -21.23
N GLU A 192 -7.74 -9.54 -20.11
CA GLU A 192 -8.60 -9.04 -19.03
C GLU A 192 -8.06 -7.76 -18.38
N LEU A 193 -6.76 -7.47 -18.52
CA LEU A 193 -6.15 -6.25 -18.02
C LEU A 193 -6.00 -5.17 -19.10
N PHE A 194 -6.31 -5.48 -20.37
CA PHE A 194 -6.17 -4.50 -21.46
C PHE A 194 -7.14 -3.34 -21.25
N GLY A 195 -6.65 -2.12 -21.46
CA GLY A 195 -7.46 -0.92 -21.27
C GLY A 195 -7.67 -0.54 -19.80
N HIS A 196 -7.11 -1.28 -18.82
CA HIS A 196 -6.97 -0.74 -17.48
C HIS A 196 -5.94 0.39 -17.47
N ARG A 197 -6.05 1.31 -16.52
CA ARG A 197 -5.05 2.35 -16.26
C ARG A 197 -3.93 1.77 -15.41
N LEU A 198 -2.72 1.70 -15.96
CA LEU A 198 -1.50 1.35 -15.25
C LEU A 198 -0.99 2.54 -14.45
N LEU A 199 -0.90 2.42 -13.13
CA LEU A 199 -0.17 3.36 -12.28
C LEU A 199 1.31 2.98 -12.33
N THR A 200 2.06 3.81 -13.03
CA THR A 200 3.51 3.72 -13.09
C THR A 200 4.14 4.02 -11.74
N THR A 201 5.35 3.49 -11.52
CA THR A 201 6.06 3.62 -10.25
C THR A 201 7.52 4.03 -10.47
N ILE A 202 8.29 4.10 -9.38
CA ILE A 202 9.72 4.37 -9.36
C ILE A 202 10.41 3.19 -8.69
N ARG A 203 11.48 2.66 -9.31
CA ARG A 203 12.15 1.44 -8.84
C ARG A 203 12.69 1.57 -7.42
N GLY A 204 13.18 2.75 -7.05
CA GLY A 204 13.72 3.02 -5.72
C GLY A 204 12.74 2.80 -4.57
N ARG A 205 11.43 2.86 -4.83
CA ARG A 205 10.40 2.75 -3.79
C ARG A 205 10.30 1.38 -3.13
N ALA A 206 10.83 0.34 -3.77
CA ALA A 206 11.01 -0.99 -3.16
C ALA A 206 11.89 -0.99 -1.89
N ARG A 207 12.56 0.13 -1.60
CA ARG A 207 13.45 0.28 -0.44
C ARG A 207 12.92 1.20 0.66
N GLU A 208 11.77 1.85 0.47
CA GLU A 208 11.28 2.86 1.42
C GLU A 208 11.01 2.31 2.84
N ALA A 209 10.71 1.01 2.95
CA ALA A 209 10.49 0.32 4.23
C ALA A 209 11.53 -0.79 4.51
N HIS A 210 12.67 -0.78 3.81
CA HIS A 210 13.67 -1.84 3.91
C HIS A 210 14.38 -1.83 5.27
N LEU A 211 14.23 -2.92 6.04
CA LEU A 211 14.89 -3.12 7.34
C LEU A 211 15.79 -4.38 7.36
N ILE A 212 15.34 -5.48 6.75
CA ILE A 212 16.05 -6.78 6.82
C ILE A 212 17.35 -6.69 6.00
N GLY A 213 18.49 -6.70 6.68
CA GLY A 213 19.80 -6.44 6.05
C GLY A 213 20.00 -4.96 5.65
N GLY A 214 19.23 -4.05 6.24
CA GLY A 214 19.37 -2.60 6.10
C GLY A 214 20.44 -1.99 7.00
N PHE A 215 20.68 -2.59 8.16
CA PHE A 215 21.66 -2.14 9.15
C PHE A 215 23.10 -2.45 8.69
N ARG A 216 24.05 -1.56 8.99
CA ARG A 216 25.45 -1.69 8.59
C ARG A 216 26.39 -1.35 9.74
N LYS A 217 27.48 -2.09 9.84
CA LYS A 217 28.64 -1.73 10.66
C LYS A 217 29.67 -1.04 9.79
N THR A 218 30.05 0.18 10.14
CA THR A 218 31.15 0.90 9.49
C THR A 218 32.12 1.42 10.54
N ARG A 219 33.42 1.40 10.23
CA ARG A 219 34.44 2.06 11.06
C ARG A 219 34.45 3.58 10.89
N TYR A 220 33.82 4.07 9.82
CA TYR A 220 33.75 5.47 9.47
C TYR A 220 32.29 5.82 9.19
N PRO A 221 31.55 6.31 10.21
CA PRO A 221 30.24 6.91 9.97
C PRO A 221 30.45 8.21 9.20
N SER A 222 29.76 8.35 8.07
CA SER A 222 29.72 9.55 7.23
C SER A 222 28.69 10.54 7.72
#